data_AF-A0A835Z7U3-F1
#
_entry.id   AF-A0A835Z7U3-F1
#
_cell.length_a   1.000
_cell.length_b   1.000
_cell.length_c   1.000
_cell.angle_alpha   90.00
_cell.angle_beta   90.00
_cell.angle_gamma   90.00
#
_symmetry.space_group_name_H-M   'P 1'
#
loop_
_entity.id
_entity.type
_entity.pdbx_description
1 polymer ?
#
loop_
_entity_poly.entity_id
_entity_poly.type
_entity_poly.pdbx_seq_one_letter_code
_entity_poly.pdbx_strand_id
1 'polypeptide(L)'
;GSHRLVQGATDLCKAHGGKRCLHVDGDGAPCTKSAQAPTDLCKIHGGGPRCLHVDEDGTPCTKSAVGATDLCKAHGGGGPRCLHVD
;
A
#
# COMPACT_ATOMS: atom_id res chain seq x y z
N GLY A 1 -24.49 -13.55 -33.67
CA GLY A 1 -23.47 -12.49 -33.66
C GLY A 1 -23.88 -11.45 -32.65
N SER A 2 -23.32 -11.53 -31.44
CA SER A 2 -23.67 -10.62 -30.35
C SER A 2 -22.60 -9.53 -30.25
N HIS A 3 -22.81 -8.45 -30.98
CA HIS A 3 -22.09 -7.20 -30.78
C HIS A 3 -22.56 -6.60 -29.45
N ARG A 4 -21.85 -6.90 -28.36
CA ARG A 4 -21.95 -6.14 -27.12
C ARG A 4 -20.87 -5.08 -27.14
N LEU A 5 -21.21 -3.88 -27.60
CA LEU A 5 -20.42 -2.69 -27.37
C LEU A 5 -20.52 -2.36 -25.88
N VAL A 6 -19.43 -2.58 -25.14
CA VAL A 6 -19.26 -2.02 -23.79
C VAL A 6 -18.56 -0.69 -23.95
N GLN A 7 -19.32 0.38 -23.80
CA GLN A 7 -18.83 1.71 -23.48
C GLN A 7 -18.46 1.72 -21.98
N GLY A 8 -17.29 2.25 -21.63
CA GLY A 8 -17.05 2.76 -20.27
C GLY A 8 -15.89 2.10 -19.50
N ALA A 9 -14.90 2.93 -19.19
CA ALA A 9 -14.23 3.03 -17.89
C ALA A 9 -13.72 1.75 -17.19
N THR A 10 -12.42 1.49 -17.38
CA THR A 10 -11.51 0.93 -16.35
C THR A 10 -12.00 -0.31 -15.58
N ASP A 11 -12.15 -1.44 -16.27
CA ASP A 11 -12.38 -2.75 -15.65
C ASP A 11 -11.06 -3.52 -15.38
N LEU A 12 -10.23 -3.02 -14.45
CA LEU A 12 -9.30 -3.92 -13.77
C LEU A 12 -9.97 -4.41 -12.49
N CYS A 13 -10.44 -5.65 -12.53
CA CYS A 13 -11.01 -6.35 -11.39
C CYS A 13 -10.05 -6.24 -10.18
N LYS A 14 -10.61 -6.04 -8.98
CA LYS A 14 -9.87 -6.04 -7.68
C LYS A 14 -9.03 -7.31 -7.43
N ALA A 15 -9.10 -8.30 -8.31
CA ALA A 15 -8.37 -9.56 -8.27
C ALA A 15 -7.21 -9.69 -9.30
N HIS A 16 -7.05 -8.78 -10.29
CA HIS A 16 -6.13 -9.04 -11.43
C HIS A 16 -5.11 -7.94 -11.79
N GLY A 17 -5.04 -6.81 -11.09
CA GLY A 17 -4.21 -5.66 -11.54
C GLY A 17 -3.43 -4.93 -10.46
N GLY A 18 -2.93 -5.61 -9.43
CA GLY A 18 -2.04 -4.98 -8.45
C GLY A 18 -0.67 -4.69 -9.06
N LYS A 19 -0.16 -3.46 -8.91
CA LYS A 19 1.22 -3.12 -9.30
C LYS A 19 2.23 -4.00 -8.56
N ARG A 20 3.32 -4.38 -9.24
CA ARG A 20 4.44 -5.13 -8.64
C ARG A 20 5.50 -4.16 -8.12
N CYS A 21 6.28 -4.62 -7.16
CA CYS A 21 7.42 -3.88 -6.65
C CYS A 21 8.44 -3.63 -7.76
N LEU A 22 8.88 -2.39 -7.93
CA LEU A 22 9.93 -2.00 -8.87
C LEU A 22 11.35 -2.20 -8.31
N HIS A 23 11.49 -2.72 -7.09
CA HIS A 23 12.79 -2.96 -6.48
C HIS A 23 13.48 -4.14 -7.17
N VAL A 24 14.77 -4.02 -7.39
CA VAL A 24 15.63 -5.12 -7.84
C VAL A 24 16.45 -5.54 -6.63
N ASP A 25 16.31 -6.81 -6.24
CA ASP A 25 17.00 -7.39 -5.09
C ASP A 25 18.53 -7.45 -5.35
N GLY A 26 19.32 -7.68 -4.30
CA GLY A 26 20.80 -7.63 -4.39
C GLY A 26 21.42 -8.68 -5.33
N ASP A 27 20.67 -9.75 -5.64
CA ASP A 27 21.02 -10.76 -6.64
C ASP A 27 20.71 -10.34 -8.10
N GLY A 28 20.11 -9.17 -8.30
CA GLY A 28 19.76 -8.64 -9.62
C GLY A 28 18.38 -9.05 -10.14
N ALA A 29 17.58 -9.83 -9.38
CA ALA A 29 16.22 -10.17 -9.77
C ALA A 29 15.19 -9.09 -9.38
N PRO A 30 14.14 -8.86 -10.20
CA PRO A 30 13.05 -7.96 -9.84
C PRO A 30 12.17 -8.58 -8.75
N CYS A 31 11.85 -7.77 -7.74
CA CYS A 31 11.01 -8.18 -6.63
C CYS A 31 9.60 -8.58 -7.13
N THR A 32 9.21 -9.82 -6.86
CA THR A 32 7.92 -10.37 -7.30
C THR A 32 6.76 -10.00 -6.36
N LYS A 33 7.03 -9.28 -5.26
CA LYS A 33 6.03 -8.88 -4.28
C LYS A 33 5.11 -7.78 -4.85
N SER A 34 3.87 -7.75 -4.37
CA SER A 34 2.92 -6.69 -4.69
C SER A 34 3.40 -5.35 -4.13
N ALA A 35 3.41 -4.33 -4.98
CA ALA A 35 3.59 -2.96 -4.54
C ALA A 35 2.36 -2.48 -3.76
N GLN A 36 2.60 -1.62 -2.80
CA GLN A 36 1.57 -1.02 -1.98
C GLN A 36 1.23 0.36 -2.55
N ALA A 37 0.06 0.49 -3.16
CA ALA A 37 -0.42 1.79 -3.60
C ALA A 37 -0.47 2.78 -2.42
N PRO A 38 -0.05 4.05 -2.60
CA PRO A 38 0.28 4.73 -3.86
C PRO A 38 1.71 4.51 -4.37
N THR A 39 2.57 3.79 -3.65
CA THR A 39 3.98 3.61 -4.03
C THR A 39 4.19 2.42 -4.97
N ASP A 40 5.31 2.40 -5.71
CA ASP A 40 5.67 1.29 -6.58
C ASP A 40 6.58 0.27 -5.91
N LEU A 41 6.65 0.30 -4.58
CA LEU A 41 7.45 -0.59 -3.76
C LEU A 41 6.55 -1.50 -2.92
N CYS A 42 7.04 -2.68 -2.57
CA CYS A 42 6.33 -3.56 -1.62
C CYS A 42 6.61 -3.12 -0.18
N LYS A 43 5.87 -3.69 0.78
CA LYS A 43 6.02 -3.35 2.21
C LYS A 43 7.46 -3.48 2.71
N ILE A 44 8.19 -4.52 2.30
CA ILE A 44 9.59 -4.76 2.73
C ILE A 44 10.57 -3.79 2.07
N HIS A 45 10.28 -3.34 0.84
CA HIS A 45 11.09 -2.37 0.11
C HIS A 45 10.63 -0.92 0.33
N GLY A 46 9.82 -0.68 1.36
CA GLY A 46 9.46 0.67 1.81
C GLY A 46 8.21 1.28 1.15
N GLY A 47 7.38 0.47 0.50
CA GLY A 47 6.20 0.96 -0.20
C GLY A 47 4.94 1.20 0.65
N GLY A 48 5.03 1.04 1.96
CA GLY A 48 3.93 1.43 2.83
C GLY A 48 3.74 2.96 2.83
N PRO A 49 2.51 3.46 3.09
CA PRO A 49 2.31 4.86 3.42
C PRO A 49 3.23 5.25 4.59
N ARG A 50 3.67 6.52 4.62
CA ARG A 50 4.46 7.07 5.73
C ARG A 50 3.52 7.74 6.72
N CYS A 51 3.97 7.82 7.96
CA CYS A 51 3.25 8.53 9.00
C CYS A 51 3.18 10.01 8.66
N LEU A 52 1.97 10.57 8.57
CA LEU A 52 1.74 11.99 8.35
C LEU A 52 1.86 12.83 9.62
N HIS A 53 2.08 12.21 10.78
CA HIS A 53 2.34 12.92 12.02
C HIS A 53 3.61 13.76 11.94
N VAL A 54 3.52 14.99 12.45
CA VAL A 54 4.65 15.89 12.68
C VAL A 54 4.82 16.00 14.19
N ASP A 55 6.01 15.65 14.67
CA ASP A 55 6.37 15.70 16.08
C ASP A 55 6.35 17.17 16.59
N GLU A 56 6.29 17.38 17.90
CA GLU A 56 6.15 18.73 18.48
C GLU A 56 7.33 19.67 18.14
N ASP A 57 8.50 19.11 17.87
CA ASP A 57 9.67 19.84 17.37
C ASP A 57 9.58 20.25 15.88
N GLY A 58 8.48 19.89 15.21
CA GLY A 58 8.23 20.20 13.81
C GLY A 58 8.84 19.19 12.82
N THR A 59 9.44 18.09 13.29
CA THR A 59 9.98 17.06 12.39
C THR A 59 8.90 16.07 11.91
N PRO A 60 8.88 15.71 10.61
CA PRO A 60 7.95 14.73 10.09
C PRO A 60 8.35 13.32 10.50
N CYS A 61 7.37 12.54 10.97
CA CYS A 61 7.61 11.17 11.38
C CYS A 61 8.03 10.29 10.19
N THR A 62 9.21 9.68 10.28
CA THR A 62 9.76 8.81 9.21
C THR A 62 9.21 7.38 9.24
N LYS A 63 8.40 7.04 10.25
CA LYS A 63 7.85 5.70 10.44
C LYS A 63 6.81 5.38 9.38
N SER A 64 6.67 4.10 9.05
CA SER A 64 5.62 3.63 8.15
C SER A 64 4.26 3.66 8.86
N ALA A 65 3.26 4.16 8.15
CA ALA A 65 1.88 4.07 8.57
C ALA A 65 1.38 2.62 8.51
N VAL A 66 0.39 2.31 9.34
CA VAL A 66 -0.07 0.94 9.56
C VAL A 66 -1.46 0.75 8.97
N GLY A 67 -1.59 -0.25 8.09
CA GLY A 67 -2.89 -0.61 7.51
C GLY A 67 -3.38 0.45 6.51
N ALA A 68 -4.67 0.76 6.59
CA ALA A 68 -5.32 1.80 5.80
C ALA A 68 -5.29 3.18 6.50
N THR A 69 -4.44 3.35 7.51
CA THR A 69 -4.25 4.63 8.20
C THR A 69 -3.02 5.33 7.67
N ASP A 70 -2.97 6.65 7.83
CA ASP A 70 -1.80 7.47 7.50
C ASP A 70 -0.88 7.71 8.70
N LEU A 71 -1.06 6.97 9.80
CA LEU A 71 -0.30 7.13 11.03
C LEU A 71 0.48 5.85 11.34
N CYS A 72 1.65 5.99 11.96
CA CYS A 72 2.39 4.83 12.44
C CYS A 72 1.76 4.30 13.73
N LYS A 73 2.20 3.11 14.18
CA LYS A 73 1.73 2.53 15.44
C LYS A 73 1.94 3.47 16.64
N ALA A 74 3.07 4.18 16.70
CA ALA A 74 3.36 5.12 17.79
C ALA A 74 2.44 6.35 17.77
N HIS A 75 2.00 6.77 16.58
CA HIS A 75 1.12 7.92 16.39
C HIS A 75 -0.35 7.52 16.16
N GLY A 76 -0.76 6.33 16.62
CA GLY A 76 -2.18 5.93 16.64
C GLY A 76 -2.70 5.20 15.39
N GLY A 77 -1.88 4.89 14.39
CA GLY A 77 -2.32 4.15 13.20
C GLY A 77 -2.51 2.65 13.39
N GLY A 78 -2.18 2.13 14.57
CA GLY A 78 -2.55 0.79 15.00
C GLY A 78 -3.89 0.78 15.71
N GLY A 79 -4.98 1.11 15.00
CA GLY A 79 -6.33 0.95 15.56
C GLY A 79 -6.63 -0.51 15.95
N PRO A 80 -7.59 -0.75 16.86
CA PRO A 80 -7.96 -2.10 17.26
C PRO A 80 -8.34 -2.88 16.01
N ARG A 81 -7.63 -3.99 15.78
CA ARG A 81 -8.01 -4.96 14.75
C ARG A 81 -9.38 -5.49 15.16
N CYS A 82 -10.26 -5.75 14.19
CA CYS A 82 -11.60 -6.26 14.43
C CYS A 82 -11.62 -7.24 15.62
N LEU A 83 -12.39 -6.91 16.66
CA LEU A 83 -12.78 -7.86 17.69
C LEU A 83 -13.75 -8.84 17.01
N HIS A 84 -13.23 -9.79 16.23
CA HIS A 84 -14.01 -10.97 15.94
C HIS A 84 -14.08 -11.76 17.24
N VAL A 85 -15.10 -11.45 18.04
CA VAL A 85 -15.70 -12.43 18.94
C VAL A 85 -16.36 -13.43 17.99
N ASP A 86 -15.72 -14.60 17.85
CA ASP A 86 -16.45 -15.83 17.54
C ASP A 86 -17.18 -16.26 18.83
#